data_AF-A0A1J4VVR2-F1
#
_entry.id   AF-A0A1J4VVR2-F1
#
_cell.length_a   1.000
_cell.length_b   1.000
_cell.length_c   1.000
_cell.angle_alpha   90.00
_cell.angle_beta   90.00
_cell.angle_gamma   90.00
#
_symmetry.space_group_name_H-M   'P 1'
#
loop_
_entity.id
_entity.type
_entity.pdbx_description
1 polymer ?
#
loop_
_entity_poly.entity_id
_entity_poly.type
_entity_poly.pdbx_seq_one_letter_code
_entity_poly.pdbx_strand_id
1 'polypeptide(L)'
;MIKITLLTGRFAGQTRTMPTELSPADVFAAFVKHSDEWRVDYSVATEEEQSSWLLAEIVARIVRALQQGRVVKFLDREFRLEQGDDLLSIGKTIEDIVVAQSGRTILVYSDDEKGLVIGEVGYEM
;
A
#
# COMPACT_ATOMS: atom_id res chain seq x y z
N MET A 1 0.30 17.35 -5.17
CA MET A 1 -0.58 16.59 -6.08
C MET A 1 -0.04 15.19 -6.31
N ILE A 2 -0.89 14.18 -6.19
CA ILE A 2 -0.51 12.77 -6.38
C ILE A 2 -0.76 12.33 -7.83
N LYS A 3 0.19 11.58 -8.41
CA LYS A 3 0.01 10.94 -9.73
C LYS A 3 0.02 9.44 -9.56
N ILE A 4 -0.93 8.75 -10.19
CA ILE A 4 -1.02 7.29 -10.17
C ILE A 4 -0.98 6.76 -11.60
N THR A 5 -0.15 5.76 -11.82
CA THR A 5 -0.08 5.00 -13.07
C THR A 5 -0.57 3.59 -12.82
N LEU A 6 -1.58 3.13 -13.57
CA LEU A 6 -1.97 1.73 -13.57
C LEU A 6 -1.01 0.94 -14.47
N LEU A 7 -0.52 -0.19 -13.97
CA LEU A 7 0.44 -1.06 -14.66
C LEU A 7 -0.27 -2.23 -15.34
N THR A 8 -1.43 -2.64 -14.81
CA THR A 8 -2.27 -3.69 -15.39
C THR A 8 -3.73 -3.19 -15.55
N GLY A 9 -4.59 -4.05 -16.11
CA GLY A 9 -6.01 -3.74 -16.30
C GLY A 9 -6.35 -2.92 -17.54
N ARG A 10 -7.62 -2.49 -17.63
CA ARG A 10 -8.19 -1.79 -18.80
C ARG A 10 -7.49 -0.45 -19.11
N PHE A 11 -6.88 0.16 -18.10
CA PHE A 11 -6.24 1.47 -18.20
C PHE A 11 -4.73 1.38 -17.98
N ALA A 12 -4.12 0.21 -18.18
CA ALA A 12 -2.68 0.02 -18.09
C ALA A 12 -1.90 1.05 -18.92
N GLY A 13 -0.81 1.57 -18.35
CA GLY A 13 0.03 2.60 -18.93
C GLY A 13 -0.50 4.03 -18.81
N GLN A 14 -1.73 4.23 -18.30
CA GLN A 14 -2.27 5.57 -18.11
C GLN A 14 -1.86 6.13 -16.75
N THR A 15 -1.25 7.31 -16.76
CA THR A 15 -0.99 8.12 -15.57
C THR A 15 -2.10 9.16 -15.41
N ARG A 16 -2.63 9.29 -14.20
CA ARG A 16 -3.64 10.30 -13.84
C ARG A 16 -3.20 11.07 -12.61
N THR A 17 -3.43 12.38 -12.63
CA THR A 17 -3.37 13.20 -11.44
C THR A 17 -4.64 12.96 -10.64
N MET A 18 -4.49 12.67 -9.35
CA MET A 18 -5.60 12.39 -8.47
C MET A 18 -6.23 13.71 -8.00
N PRO A 19 -7.57 13.84 -8.10
CA PRO A 19 -8.29 14.96 -7.49
C PRO A 19 -8.13 14.96 -5.97
N THR A 20 -8.12 16.16 -5.38
CA THR A 20 -7.95 16.38 -3.93
C THR A 20 -9.13 15.91 -3.09
N GLU A 21 -10.31 15.84 -3.69
CA GLU A 21 -11.57 15.45 -3.07
C GLU A 21 -11.78 13.92 -3.00
N LEU A 22 -10.91 13.14 -3.66
CA LEU A 22 -10.99 11.69 -3.60
C LEU A 22 -10.32 11.15 -2.33
N SER A 23 -11.02 10.23 -1.67
CA SER A 23 -10.46 9.43 -0.58
C SER A 23 -9.39 8.48 -1.15
N PRO A 24 -8.12 8.55 -0.67
CA PRO A 24 -7.07 7.63 -1.10
C PRO A 24 -7.46 6.16 -0.86
N ALA A 25 -8.14 5.88 0.25
CA ALA A 25 -8.59 4.54 0.61
C ALA A 25 -9.57 3.98 -0.44
N ASP A 26 -10.53 4.78 -0.91
CA ASP A 26 -11.50 4.35 -1.92
C ASP A 26 -10.82 4.07 -3.27
N VAL A 27 -9.85 4.91 -3.65
CA VAL A 27 -9.08 4.75 -4.88
C VAL A 27 -8.30 3.44 -4.88
N PHE A 28 -7.53 3.18 -3.82
CA PHE A 28 -6.74 1.95 -3.76
C PHE A 28 -7.59 0.69 -3.53
N ALA A 29 -8.69 0.79 -2.77
CA ALA A 29 -9.63 -0.31 -2.62
C ALA A 29 -10.23 -0.74 -3.98
N ALA A 30 -10.48 0.22 -4.88
CA ALA A 30 -10.91 -0.08 -6.24
C ALA A 30 -9.83 -0.85 -7.02
N PHE A 31 -8.55 -0.45 -6.94
CA PHE A 31 -7.47 -1.18 -7.62
C PHE A 31 -7.30 -2.59 -7.09
N VAL A 32 -7.34 -2.77 -5.76
CA VAL A 32 -7.30 -4.09 -5.10
C VAL A 32 -8.46 -4.96 -5.60
N LYS A 33 -9.69 -4.44 -5.59
CA LYS A 33 -10.89 -5.15 -6.06
C LYS A 33 -10.77 -5.61 -7.51
N HIS A 34 -10.14 -4.81 -8.35
CA HIS A 34 -9.91 -5.15 -9.76
C HIS A 34 -8.61 -5.92 -10.01
N SER A 35 -7.83 -6.20 -8.96
CA SER A 35 -6.49 -6.82 -9.06
C SER A 35 -5.56 -6.04 -9.99
N ASP A 36 -5.75 -4.72 -10.07
CA ASP A 36 -4.89 -3.83 -10.84
C ASP A 36 -3.58 -3.58 -10.06
N GLU A 37 -2.47 -3.51 -10.79
CA GLU A 37 -1.18 -3.06 -10.28
C GLU A 37 -1.03 -1.57 -10.53
N TRP A 38 -0.33 -0.88 -9.63
CA TRP A 38 -0.16 0.57 -9.71
C TRP A 38 1.21 1.03 -9.24
N ARG A 39 1.53 2.26 -9.63
CA ARG A 39 2.67 3.02 -9.15
C ARG A 39 2.23 4.43 -8.83
N VAL A 40 2.57 4.89 -7.63
CA VAL A 40 2.30 6.25 -7.18
C VAL A 40 3.57 7.09 -7.33
N ASP A 41 3.42 8.29 -7.86
CA ASP A 41 4.47 9.30 -7.96
C ASP A 41 4.13 10.43 -6.97
N TYR A 42 4.96 10.52 -5.92
CA TYR A 42 4.90 11.48 -4.83
C TYR A 42 5.81 12.70 -5.04
N SER A 43 6.52 12.81 -6.18
CA SER A 43 7.56 13.83 -6.40
C SER A 43 7.10 15.29 -6.25
N VAL A 44 5.79 15.54 -6.36
CA VAL A 44 5.17 16.85 -6.25
C VAL A 44 4.04 16.88 -5.21
N ALA A 45 4.04 15.92 -4.28
CA ALA A 45 3.11 15.86 -3.16
C ALA A 45 3.54 16.82 -2.04
N THR A 46 2.58 17.44 -1.35
CA THR A 46 2.86 18.04 -0.04
C THR A 46 3.07 16.94 1.01
N GLU A 47 3.67 17.26 2.15
CA GLU A 47 3.86 16.29 3.24
C GLU A 47 2.52 15.70 3.75
N GLU A 48 1.48 16.52 3.79
CA GLU A 48 0.12 16.11 4.19
C GLU A 48 -0.53 15.15 3.17
N GLU A 49 -0.43 15.49 1.87
CA GLU A 49 -0.88 14.60 0.79
C GLU A 49 -0.08 13.30 0.82
N GLN A 50 1.24 13.38 0.97
CA GLN A 50 2.09 12.19 1.00
C GLN A 50 1.72 11.28 2.17
N SER A 51 1.51 11.83 3.37
CA SER A 51 1.20 11.05 4.57
C SER A 51 -0.12 10.29 4.42
N SER A 52 -1.18 10.97 3.99
CA SER A 52 -2.51 10.36 3.82
C SER A 52 -2.56 9.32 2.70
N TRP A 53 -1.91 9.60 1.56
CA TRP A 53 -1.89 8.69 0.42
C TRP A 53 -0.95 7.50 0.62
N LEU A 54 0.20 7.68 1.27
CA LEU A 54 1.15 6.59 1.52
C LEU A 54 0.56 5.53 2.46
N LEU A 55 -0.15 5.94 3.51
CA LEU A 55 -0.85 5.02 4.41
C LEU A 55 -1.84 4.13 3.63
N ALA A 56 -2.72 4.75 2.85
CA ALA A 56 -3.71 4.02 2.06
C ALA A 56 -3.06 3.12 1.01
N GLU A 57 -1.97 3.57 0.37
CA GLU A 57 -1.20 2.76 -0.57
C GLU A 57 -0.62 1.51 0.12
N ILE A 58 0.03 1.68 1.27
CA ILE A 58 0.66 0.59 2.03
C ILE A 58 -0.37 -0.48 2.38
N VAL A 59 -1.50 -0.07 2.98
CA VAL A 59 -2.58 -0.99 3.35
C VAL A 59 -3.07 -1.76 2.11
N ALA A 60 -3.29 -1.06 0.99
CA ALA A 60 -3.76 -1.69 -0.23
C ALA A 60 -2.75 -2.65 -0.86
N ARG A 61 -1.46 -2.33 -0.85
CA ARG A 61 -0.40 -3.24 -1.32
C ARG A 61 -0.38 -4.52 -0.50
N ILE A 62 -0.52 -4.40 0.82
CA ILE A 62 -0.55 -5.55 1.73
C ILE A 62 -1.78 -6.42 1.45
N VAL A 63 -2.97 -5.84 1.41
CA VAL A 63 -4.20 -6.58 1.09
C VAL A 63 -4.08 -7.29 -0.26
N ARG A 64 -3.57 -6.61 -1.30
CA ARG A 64 -3.35 -7.21 -2.62
C ARG A 64 -2.37 -8.39 -2.55
N ALA A 65 -1.24 -8.22 -1.86
CA ALA A 65 -0.25 -9.28 -1.71
C ALA A 65 -0.84 -10.52 -1.02
N LEU A 66 -1.59 -10.31 0.07
CA LEU A 66 -2.27 -11.39 0.79
C LEU A 66 -3.34 -12.09 -0.06
N GLN A 67 -4.14 -11.34 -0.84
CA GLN A 67 -5.12 -11.90 -1.78
C GLN A 67 -4.46 -12.74 -2.89
N GLN A 68 -3.23 -12.39 -3.28
CA GLN A 68 -2.43 -13.13 -4.24
C GLN A 68 -1.71 -14.34 -3.61
N GLY A 69 -1.93 -14.62 -2.32
CA GLY A 69 -1.24 -15.69 -1.58
C GLY A 69 0.23 -15.40 -1.32
N ARG A 70 0.68 -14.15 -1.49
CA ARG A 70 2.06 -13.75 -1.25
C ARG A 70 2.30 -13.46 0.24
N VAL A 71 3.53 -13.72 0.68
CA VAL A 71 3.98 -13.39 2.03
C VAL A 71 4.19 -11.88 2.13
N VAL A 72 3.75 -11.29 3.24
CA VAL A 72 3.97 -9.88 3.55
C VAL A 72 4.86 -9.76 4.77
N LYS A 73 5.99 -9.07 4.66
CA LYS A 73 6.84 -8.68 5.77
C LYS A 73 6.64 -7.21 6.05
N PHE A 74 6.12 -6.87 7.22
CA PHE A 74 5.82 -5.50 7.63
C PHE A 74 6.38 -5.27 9.03
N LEU A 75 7.37 -4.37 9.16
CA LEU A 75 8.00 -3.98 10.42
C LEU A 75 8.39 -5.19 11.31
N ASP A 76 9.20 -6.08 10.72
CA ASP A 76 9.68 -7.34 11.31
C ASP A 76 8.62 -8.41 11.59
N ARG A 77 7.36 -8.17 11.22
CA ARG A 77 6.29 -9.17 11.31
C ARG A 77 6.03 -9.78 9.95
N GLU A 78 5.75 -11.07 9.94
CA GLU A 78 5.35 -11.78 8.73
C GLU A 78 3.84 -12.07 8.79
N PHE A 79 3.13 -11.70 7.73
CA PHE A 79 1.72 -11.94 7.53
C PHE A 79 1.54 -12.85 6.32
N ARG A 80 0.67 -13.85 6.49
CA ARG A 80 0.21 -14.75 5.44
C ARG A 80 -1.29 -14.94 5.64
N LEU A 81 -2.03 -15.11 4.54
CA LEU A 81 -3.44 -15.44 4.63
C LEU A 81 -3.59 -16.95 4.80
N GLU A 82 -4.05 -17.39 5.96
CA GLU A 82 -4.40 -18.78 6.22
C GLU A 82 -5.88 -19.06 5.89
N GLN A 83 -6.22 -20.34 5.75
CA GLN A 83 -7.59 -20.74 5.42
C GLN A 83 -8.54 -20.37 6.57
N GLY A 84 -9.43 -19.42 6.32
CA GLY A 84 -10.40 -18.93 7.31
C GLY A 84 -10.06 -17.56 7.90
N ASP A 85 -8.92 -16.98 7.52
CA ASP A 85 -8.56 -15.62 7.93
C ASP A 85 -9.49 -14.57 7.31
N ASP A 86 -9.79 -13.56 8.11
CA ASP A 86 -10.52 -12.37 7.67
C ASP A 86 -9.53 -11.27 7.25
N LEU A 87 -9.49 -11.00 5.94
CA LEU A 87 -8.67 -9.94 5.34
C LEU A 87 -8.94 -8.57 5.97
N LEU A 88 -10.17 -8.29 6.44
CA LEU A 88 -10.50 -7.02 7.08
C LEU A 88 -9.81 -6.89 8.44
N SER A 89 -9.78 -7.97 9.22
CA SER A 89 -9.09 -8.01 10.51
C SER A 89 -7.57 -7.86 10.36
N ILE A 90 -6.98 -8.44 9.31
CA ILE A 90 -5.56 -8.26 9.00
C ILE A 90 -5.30 -6.80 8.56
N GLY A 91 -6.11 -6.26 7.65
CA GLY A 91 -6.02 -4.88 7.20
C GLY A 91 -6.09 -3.87 8.35
N LYS A 92 -7.04 -4.06 9.27
CA LYS A 92 -7.17 -3.23 10.49
C LYS A 92 -5.95 -3.35 11.40
N THR A 93 -5.43 -4.56 11.62
CA THR A 93 -4.21 -4.76 12.42
C THR A 93 -3.03 -3.99 11.84
N ILE A 94 -2.89 -3.98 10.52
CA ILE A 94 -1.83 -3.24 9.83
C ILE A 94 -2.05 -1.75 9.96
N GLU A 95 -3.26 -1.26 9.73
CA GLU A 95 -3.61 0.15 9.91
C GLU A 95 -3.28 0.61 11.33
N ASP A 96 -3.68 -0.15 12.35
CA ASP A 96 -3.37 0.11 13.76
C ASP A 96 -1.85 0.18 14.01
N ILE A 97 -1.06 -0.72 13.39
CA ILE A 97 0.41 -0.67 13.50
C ILE A 97 0.97 0.57 12.81
N VAL A 98 0.52 0.90 11.60
CA VAL A 98 1.01 2.09 10.88
C VAL A 98 0.69 3.37 11.65
N VAL A 99 -0.53 3.47 12.19
CA VAL A 99 -0.96 4.60 13.04
C VAL A 99 -0.11 4.67 14.32
N ALA A 100 0.17 3.53 14.95
CA ALA A 100 1.04 3.47 16.12
C ALA A 100 2.51 3.87 15.83
N GLN A 101 2.96 3.74 14.58
CA GLN A 101 4.27 4.20 14.12
C GLN A 101 4.26 5.61 13.51
N SER A 102 3.18 6.37 13.72
CA SER A 102 3.09 7.76 13.27
C SER A 102 4.34 8.56 13.67
N GLY A 103 5.00 9.13 12.66
CA GLY A 103 6.30 9.82 12.82
C GLY A 103 7.51 9.05 12.30
N ARG A 104 7.37 7.77 11.93
CA ARG A 104 8.43 7.01 11.24
C ARG A 104 8.19 6.97 9.74
N THR A 105 9.27 7.03 8.97
CA THR A 105 9.19 6.92 7.51
C THR A 105 9.12 5.45 7.14
N ILE A 106 8.02 5.01 6.54
CA ILE A 106 7.84 3.64 6.05
C ILE A 106 8.18 3.59 4.57
N LEU A 107 8.96 2.60 4.15
CA LEU A 107 9.31 2.33 2.75
C LEU A 107 8.89 0.93 2.33
N VAL A 108 8.47 0.83 1.07
CA VAL A 108 8.34 -0.44 0.37
C VAL A 108 9.72 -0.81 -0.18
N TYR A 109 10.33 -1.86 0.38
CA TYR A 109 11.64 -2.37 -0.05
C TYR A 109 11.54 -3.33 -1.23
N SER A 110 10.48 -4.14 -1.27
CA SER A 110 10.17 -5.01 -2.42
C SER A 110 8.66 -5.24 -2.51
N ASP A 111 8.14 -5.36 -3.73
CA ASP A 111 6.77 -5.82 -4.04
C ASP A 111 6.85 -6.66 -5.32
N ASP A 112 7.22 -7.94 -5.17
CA ASP A 112 7.44 -8.87 -6.28
C ASP A 112 6.76 -10.24 -6.01
N GLU A 113 6.93 -11.19 -6.92
CA GLU A 113 6.40 -12.55 -6.80
C GLU A 113 6.82 -13.31 -5.54
N LYS A 114 7.94 -12.94 -4.91
CA LYS A 114 8.45 -13.56 -3.67
C LYS A 114 7.78 -12.99 -2.43
N GLY A 115 7.20 -11.79 -2.52
CA GLY A 115 6.48 -11.17 -1.43
C GLY A 115 6.49 -9.65 -1.46
N LEU A 116 5.86 -9.06 -0.45
CA LEU A 116 5.89 -7.64 -0.17
C LEU A 116 6.72 -7.42 1.09
N VAL A 117 7.72 -6.54 1.02
CA VAL A 117 8.57 -6.16 2.15
C VAL A 117 8.43 -4.68 2.38
N ILE A 118 7.98 -4.33 3.58
CA ILE A 118 7.76 -2.96 4.02
C ILE A 118 8.45 -2.80 5.38
N GLY A 119 9.27 -1.76 5.49
CA GLY A 119 10.05 -1.48 6.69
C GLY A 119 10.16 0.02 6.95
N GLU A 120 10.88 0.40 8.00
CA GLU A 120 11.14 1.80 8.34
C GLU A 120 12.47 2.31 7.78
N VAL A 121 12.62 3.63 7.70
CA VAL A 121 13.90 4.33 7.48
C VAL A 121 14.45 4.79 8.83
N GLY A 122 15.55 4.16 9.26
CA GLY A 122 16.29 4.42 10.51
C GLY A 122 16.25 3.20 11.42
N TYR A 123 17.33 2.53 11.81
CA TYR A 123 18.78 2.82 11.85
C TYR A 123 19.54 1.66 11.16
N GLU A 124 20.74 1.94 10.63
CA GLU A 124 21.74 0.90 10.35
C GLU A 124 21.89 0.01 11.60
N MET A 125 21.84 -1.32 11.43
CA MET A 125 22.41 -2.25 12.41
C MET A 125 23.93 -2.23 12.32
#